data_AF-A0A1Z3HUB3-F1
#
_entry.id   AF-A0A1Z3HUB3-F1
#
_cell.length_a   1.000
_cell.length_b   1.000
_cell.length_c   1.000
_cell.angle_alpha   90.00
_cell.angle_beta   90.00
_cell.angle_gamma   90.00
#
_symmetry.space_group_name_H-M   'P 1'
#
loop_
_entity.id
_entity.type
_entity.pdbx_description
1 polymer ?
#
loop_
_entity_poly.entity_id
_entity_poly.type
_entity_poly.pdbx_seq_one_letter_code
_entity_poly.pdbx_strand_id
1 'polypeptide(L)' 'MTELLERAIARLRNLPESEQHAIASIILEEMEDERQWDEAFSSSPDLLAKLAASAMAEYHSGETQELDPDTL' A
#
# COMPACT_ATOMS: atom_id res chain seq x y z
N MET A 1 9.39 -22.75 -4.72
CA MET A 1 8.70 -21.87 -3.73
C MET A 1 9.79 -21.35 -2.80
N THR A 2 9.69 -20.14 -2.24
CA THR A 2 10.72 -19.69 -1.28
C THR A 2 10.56 -20.46 0.04
N GLU A 3 11.65 -20.64 0.79
CA GLU A 3 11.59 -21.34 2.10
C GLU A 3 10.56 -20.69 3.03
N LEU A 4 10.46 -19.36 2.99
CA LEU A 4 9.50 -18.60 3.78
C LEU A 4 8.05 -18.94 3.40
N LEU A 5 7.74 -18.97 2.11
CA LEU A 5 6.40 -19.29 1.61
C LEU A 5 6.02 -20.75 1.91
N GLU A 6 6.98 -21.68 1.79
CA GLU A 6 6.77 -23.08 2.18
C GLU A 6 6.42 -23.21 3.66
N ARG A 7 7.16 -22.52 4.53
CA ARG A 7 6.90 -22.51 5.98
C ARG A 7 5.55 -21.87 6.32
N ALA A 8 5.16 -20.81 5.62
CA ALA A 8 3.86 -20.17 5.79
C ALA A 8 2.71 -21.12 5.43
N ILE A 9 2.77 -21.76 4.26
CA ILE A 9 1.78 -22.74 3.80
C ILE A 9 1.70 -23.94 4.76
N ALA A 10 2.86 -24.45 5.22
CA ALA A 10 2.89 -25.56 6.17
C ALA A 10 2.16 -25.22 7.48
N ARG A 11 2.24 -23.97 7.96
CA ARG A 11 1.47 -23.52 9.13
C ARG A 11 -0.02 -23.40 8.82
N LEU A 12 -0.37 -22.78 7.69
CA LEU A 12 -1.77 -22.59 7.27
C LEU A 12 -2.52 -23.92 7.17
N ARG A 13 -1.88 -24.96 6.62
CA ARG A 13 -2.48 -26.30 6.47
C ARG A 13 -2.92 -26.95 7.78
N ASN A 14 -2.39 -26.51 8.92
CA ASN A 14 -2.76 -27.04 10.23
C ASN A 14 -3.90 -26.26 10.91
N LEU A 15 -4.40 -25.18 10.29
CA LEU A 15 -5.49 -24.37 10.82
C LEU A 15 -6.87 -24.91 10.40
N PRO A 16 -7.97 -24.54 11.09
CA PRO A 16 -9.33 -24.79 10.61
C PRO A 16 -9.58 -24.17 9.23
N GLU A 17 -10.45 -24.79 8.43
CA GLU A 17 -10.76 -24.33 7.06
C GLU A 17 -11.23 -22.87 7.01
N SER A 18 -11.99 -22.41 8.02
CA SER A 18 -12.44 -21.02 8.11
C SER A 18 -11.28 -20.03 8.23
N GLU A 19 -10.24 -20.39 9.00
CA GLU A 19 -9.05 -19.55 9.17
C GLU A 19 -8.17 -19.59 7.93
N GLN A 20 -8.01 -20.78 7.32
CA GLN A 20 -7.32 -20.92 6.03
C GLN A 20 -7.96 -20.03 4.97
N HIS A 21 -9.30 -20.06 4.88
CA HIS A 21 -10.04 -19.24 3.93
C HIS A 21 -9.86 -17.75 4.22
N ALA A 22 -10.03 -17.31 5.47
CA ALA A 22 -9.86 -15.90 5.83
C ALA A 22 -8.46 -15.38 5.48
N ILE A 23 -7.41 -16.15 5.79
CA ILE A 23 -6.04 -15.75 5.47
C ILE A 23 -5.77 -15.78 3.97
N ALA A 24 -6.30 -16.79 3.25
CA ALA A 24 -6.16 -16.85 1.80
C ALA A 24 -6.84 -15.66 1.11
N SER A 25 -8.03 -15.25 1.57
CA SER A 25 -8.72 -14.06 1.06
C SER A 25 -7.88 -12.79 1.23
N ILE A 26 -7.31 -12.58 2.43
CA ILE A 26 -6.43 -11.41 2.70
C ILE A 26 -5.23 -11.43 1.76
N ILE A 27 -4.53 -12.55 1.63
CA ILE A 27 -3.34 -12.64 0.75
C ILE A 27 -3.70 -12.30 -0.70
N LEU A 28 -4.83 -12.81 -1.20
CA LEU A 28 -5.25 -12.55 -2.58
C LEU A 28 -5.66 -11.09 -2.81
N GLU A 29 -6.32 -10.48 -1.82
CA GLU A 29 -6.70 -9.06 -1.86
C GLU A 29 -5.45 -8.16 -1.88
N GLU A 30 -4.50 -8.38 -0.96
CA GLU A 30 -3.25 -7.62 -0.90
C GLU A 30 -2.42 -7.76 -2.19
N MET A 31 -2.42 -8.94 -2.82
CA MET A 31 -1.74 -9.13 -4.11
C MET A 31 -2.37 -8.33 -5.25
N GLU A 32 -3.70 -8.20 -5.25
CA GLU A 32 -4.41 -7.41 -6.26
C GLU A 32 -4.30 -5.92 -5.99
N ASP A 33 -4.30 -5.49 -4.73
CA ASP A 33 -4.06 -4.11 -4.33
C ASP A 33 -2.64 -3.67 -4.71
N GLU A 34 -1.61 -4.47 -4.42
CA GLU A 34 -0.23 -4.19 -4.83
C GLU A 34 -0.13 -4.06 -6.35
N ARG A 35 -0.78 -4.97 -7.10
CA ARG A 35 -0.81 -4.92 -8.57
C ARG A 35 -1.43 -3.63 -9.09
N GLN A 36 -2.55 -3.20 -8.49
CA GLN A 36 -3.22 -1.95 -8.87
C GLN A 36 -2.36 -0.73 -8.56
N TRP A 37 -1.68 -0.72 -7.40
CA TRP A 37 -0.76 0.34 -7.03
C TRP A 37 0.43 0.42 -7.99
N ASP A 38 1.06 -0.71 -8.31
CA ASP A 38 2.16 -0.78 -9.29
C ASP A 38 1.73 -0.20 -10.64
N GLU A 39 0.55 -0.58 -11.14
CA GLU A 39 0.00 -0.09 -12.39
C GLU A 39 -0.25 1.43 -12.34
N ALA A 40 -0.95 1.90 -11.30
CA ALA A 40 -1.24 3.32 -11.11
C ALA A 40 0.04 4.15 -11.02
N PHE A 41 1.00 3.72 -10.20
CA PHE A 41 2.23 4.46 -9.99
C PHE A 41 3.12 4.49 -11.22
N SER A 42 3.20 3.40 -11.97
CA SER A 42 4.01 3.33 -13.21
C SER A 42 3.64 4.40 -14.23
N SER A 43 2.37 4.83 -14.25
CA SER A 43 1.84 5.83 -15.19
C SER A 43 1.81 7.27 -14.64
N SER A 44 2.10 7.44 -13.35
CA SER A 44 1.97 8.71 -12.63
C SER A 44 3.24 9.56 -12.39
N PRO A 45 4.49 9.21 -12.76
CA PRO A 45 5.68 9.96 -12.32
C PRO A 45 5.64 11.46 -12.64
N ASP A 46 5.25 11.82 -13.86
CA ASP A 46 5.17 13.22 -14.29
C ASP A 46 4.08 14.00 -13.54
N LEU A 47 2.95 13.34 -13.23
CA LEU A 47 1.87 13.95 -12.47
C LEU A 47 2.30 14.18 -11.02
N LEU A 48 2.90 13.18 -10.38
CA LEU A 48 3.41 13.29 -9.01
C LEU A 48 4.50 14.35 -8.90
N ALA A 49 5.40 14.46 -9.89
CA ALA A 49 6.42 15.50 -9.93
C ALA A 49 5.80 16.92 -9.99
N LYS A 50 4.74 17.10 -10.79
CA LYS A 50 4.01 18.39 -10.86
C LYS A 50 3.31 18.73 -9.54
N LEU A 51 2.68 17.74 -8.91
CA LEU A 51 2.03 17.91 -7.61
C LEU A 51 3.06 18.28 -6.53
N ALA A 52 4.20 17.59 -6.48
CA ALA A 52 5.29 17.90 -5.56
C ALA A 52 5.85 19.31 -5.79
N ALA A 53 6.07 19.70 -7.06
CA ALA A 53 6.55 21.05 -7.38
C ALA A 53 5.54 22.14 -6.96
N SER A 54 4.24 21.88 -7.12
CA SER A 54 3.18 22.81 -6.72
C SER A 54 3.11 22.96 -5.20
N ALA A 55 3.09 21.85 -4.46
CA ALA A 55 3.11 21.86 -3.00
C ALA A 55 4.35 22.57 -2.44
N MET A 56 5.52 22.38 -3.06
CA MET A 56 6.72 23.12 -2.68
C MET A 56 6.59 24.61 -3.00
N ALA A 57 5.99 24.99 -4.13
CA ALA A 57 5.76 26.40 -4.44
C ALA A 57 4.85 27.08 -3.40
N GLU A 58 3.76 26.43 -3.01
CA GLU A 58 2.84 26.87 -1.95
C GLU A 58 3.54 27.00 -0.59
N TYR A 59 4.43 26.05 -0.26
CA TYR A 59 5.23 26.15 0.96
C TYR A 59 6.13 27.39 0.95
N HIS A 60 6.84 27.64 -0.17
CA HIS A 60 7.74 28.79 -0.28
C HIS A 60 7.00 30.13 -0.38
N SER A 61 5.74 30.16 -0.86
CA SER A 61 4.89 31.36 -0.88
C SER A 61 4.26 31.65 0.49
N GLY A 62 4.39 30.73 1.47
CA GLY A 62 3.76 30.86 2.79
C GLY A 62 2.26 30.54 2.78
N GLU A 63 1.79 29.80 1.78
CA GLU A 63 0.39 29.39 1.63
C GLU A 63 0.07 28.07 2.36
N THR A 64 1.06 27.45 3.00
CA THR A 64 0.90 26.26 3.83
C THR A 64 0.82 26.59 5.32
N GLN A 65 0.16 25.73 6.09
CA GLN A 65 0.13 25.79 7.55
C GLN A 65 0.72 24.52 8.18
N GLU A 66 1.17 24.63 9.42
CA GLU A 66 1.59 23.46 10.19
C GLU A 66 0.40 22.52 10.43
N LEU A 67 0.63 21.22 10.28
CA LEU A 67 -0.38 20.20 10.53
C LEU A 67 -0.52 19.98 12.03
N ASP A 68 -1.72 20.18 12.58
CA ASP A 68 -2.08 19.79 13.95
C ASP A 68 -2.83 18.44 13.93
N PRO A 69 -2.18 17.33 14.30
CA PRO A 69 -2.78 16.01 14.24
C PRO A 69 -3.99 15.81 15.18
N ASP A 70 -4.11 16.61 16.24
CA ASP A 70 -5.21 16.51 17.19
C ASP A 70 -6.52 17.12 16.64
N THR A 71 -6.45 17.77 15.47
CA THR A 71 -7.58 18.41 14.80
C THR A 71 -8.03 17.72 13.51
N LEU A 72 -7.45 16.57 13.19
CA LEU A 72 -7.76 15.75 12.02
C LEU A 72 -9.06 14.93 12.15
#